data_AF-P13570-F1
#
_entry.id   AF-P13570-F1
#
_cell.length_a   1.000
_cell.length_b   1.000
_cell.length_c   1.000
_cell.angle_alpha   90.00
_cell.angle_beta   90.00
_cell.angle_gamma   90.00
#
_symmetry.space_group_name_H-M   'P 1'
#
loop_
_entity.id
_entity.type
_entity.pdbx_description
1 polymer ?
#
loop_
_entity_poly.entity_id
_entity_poly.type
_entity_poly.pdbx_seq_one_letter_code
_entity_poly.pdbx_strand_id
1 'polypeptide(L)' 'MKGDPKVIDYLNKALRHELTAINQYWLHYRLLDNWGIKDLAKKWRAESIE' A
#
# COMPACT_ATOMS: atom_id res chain seq x y z
N MET A 1 -23.59 10.47 16.08
CA MET A 1 -22.49 11.42 16.37
C MET A 1 -21.75 11.72 15.07
N LYS A 2 -21.57 12.98 14.70
CA LYS A 2 -20.59 13.34 13.67
C LYS A 2 -19.22 13.40 14.35
N GLY A 3 -18.22 12.72 13.80
CA GLY A 3 -16.86 12.72 14.35
C GLY A 3 -16.22 14.12 14.28
N ASP A 4 -15.15 14.33 15.05
CA ASP A 4 -14.38 15.57 15.02
C ASP A 4 -13.82 15.81 13.60
N PRO A 5 -14.07 16.97 12.97
CA PRO A 5 -13.63 17.23 11.60
C PRO A 5 -12.13 17.09 11.37
N LYS A 6 -11.30 17.45 12.37
CA LYS A 6 -9.84 17.35 12.27
C LYS A 6 -9.38 15.90 12.33
N VAL A 7 -10.01 15.08 13.16
CA VAL A 7 -9.76 13.63 13.20
C VAL A 7 -10.11 13.01 11.86
N ILE A 8 -11.25 13.38 11.26
CA ILE A 8 -11.66 12.88 9.94
C ILE A 8 -10.63 13.28 8.86
N ASP A 9 -10.12 14.51 8.87
CA ASP A 9 -9.08 14.94 7.94
C ASP A 9 -7.79 14.10 8.05
N TYR A 10 -7.32 13.83 9.28
CA TYR A 10 -6.15 12.98 9.48
C TYR A 10 -6.37 11.54 9.01
N LEU A 11 -7.54 10.96 9.29
CA LEU A 11 -7.88 9.60 8.85
C LEU A 11 -7.93 9.51 7.33
N ASN A 12 -8.49 10.51 6.65
CA ASN A 12 -8.50 10.55 5.18
C ASN A 12 -7.08 10.66 4.59
N LYS A 13 -6.19 11.44 5.22
CA LYS A 13 -4.78 11.52 4.82
C LYS A 13 -4.08 10.18 4.99
N ALA A 14 -4.25 9.53 6.15
CA ALA A 14 -3.68 8.21 6.42
C ALA A 14 -4.20 7.17 5.41
N LEU A 15 -5.51 7.11 5.18
CA LEU A 15 -6.12 6.21 4.20
C LEU A 15 -5.53 6.40 2.79
N ARG A 16 -5.33 7.65 2.37
CA ARG A 16 -4.68 7.95 1.08
C ARG A 16 -3.23 7.43 1.04
N HIS A 17 -2.49 7.56 2.13
CA HIS A 17 -1.13 7.04 2.23
C HIS A 17 -1.10 5.51 2.11
N GLU A 18 -1.99 4.81 2.83
CA GLU A 18 -2.08 3.34 2.77
C GLU A 18 -2.45 2.85 1.37
N LEU A 19 -3.47 3.45 0.73
CA LEU A 19 -3.85 3.09 -0.64
C LEU A 19 -2.71 3.35 -1.65
N THR A 20 -1.91 4.40 -1.43
CA THR A 20 -0.73 4.67 -2.25
C THR A 20 0.35 3.60 -2.03
N ALA A 21 0.59 3.21 -0.78
CA ALA A 21 1.57 2.18 -0.42
C ALA A 21 1.19 0.81 -1.02
N ILE A 22 -0.07 0.40 -0.90
CA ILE A 22 -0.60 -0.85 -1.50
C ILE A 22 -0.33 -0.88 -3.01
N ASN A 23 -0.64 0.21 -3.72
CA ASN A 23 -0.39 0.30 -5.16
C ASN A 23 1.12 0.25 -5.50
N GLN A 24 1.95 0.87 -4.67
CA GLN A 24 3.41 0.82 -4.83
C GLN A 24 3.96 -0.60 -4.62
N TYR A 25 3.49 -1.31 -3.59
CA TYR A 25 3.88 -2.70 -3.34
C TYR A 25 3.50 -3.60 -4.51
N TRP A 26 2.30 -3.43 -5.08
CA TRP A 26 1.86 -4.18 -6.24
C TRP A 26 2.71 -3.93 -7.49
N LEU A 27 2.99 -2.65 -7.80
CA LEU A 27 3.83 -2.28 -8.96
C LEU A 27 5.23 -2.87 -8.83
N HIS A 28 5.85 -2.70 -7.66
CA HIS A 28 7.20 -3.18 -7.44
C HIS A 28 7.27 -4.71 -7.41
N TYR A 29 6.25 -5.41 -6.89
CA TYR A 29 6.14 -6.86 -7.05
C TYR A 29 6.27 -7.26 -8.53
N ARG A 30 5.50 -6.61 -9.42
CA ARG A 30 5.54 -6.92 -10.88
C ARG A 30 6.91 -6.67 -11.49
N LEU A 31 7.57 -5.58 -11.10
CA LEU A 31 8.92 -5.26 -11.58
C LEU A 31 9.95 -6.29 -11.10
N LEU A 32 9.95 -6.60 -9.80
CA LEU A 32 10.84 -7.58 -9.19
C LEU A 32 10.64 -8.98 -9.78
N ASP A 33 9.38 -9.37 -10.00
CA ASP A 33 9.04 -10.66 -10.61
C ASP A 33 9.58 -10.74 -12.04
N ASN A 34 9.42 -9.67 -12.83
CA ASN A 34 9.94 -9.57 -14.19
C ASN A 34 11.47 -9.62 -14.23
N TRP A 35 12.16 -9.02 -13.25
CA TRP A 35 13.62 -9.07 -13.13
C TRP A 35 14.14 -10.39 -12.54
N GLY A 36 13.27 -11.32 -12.17
CA GLY A 36 13.66 -12.62 -11.62
C GLY A 36 14.03 -12.60 -10.14
N ILE A 37 13.82 -11.49 -9.42
CA ILE A 37 14.07 -11.38 -7.97
C ILE A 37 12.87 -11.95 -7.20
N LYS A 38 12.65 -13.26 -7.31
CA LYS A 38 11.39 -13.93 -6.93
C LYS A 38 11.08 -13.87 -5.43
N ASP A 39 12.07 -14.02 -4.55
CA ASP A 39 11.84 -13.99 -3.10
C ASP A 39 11.34 -12.63 -2.63
N LEU A 40 11.96 -11.56 -3.16
CA LEU A 40 11.52 -10.20 -2.85
C LEU A 40 10.16 -9.91 -3.48
N ALA A 41 9.94 -10.33 -4.72
CA ALA A 41 8.64 -10.21 -5.39
C ALA A 41 7.52 -10.85 -4.54
N LYS A 42 7.74 -12.07 -4.02
CA LYS A 42 6.76 -12.75 -3.15
C LYS A 42 6.44 -11.93 -1.90
N LYS A 43 7.44 -11.36 -1.23
CA LYS A 43 7.22 -10.49 -0.07
C LYS A 43 6.37 -9.28 -0.45
N TRP A 44 6.75 -8.56 -1.49
CA TRP A 44 6.04 -7.35 -1.94
C TRP A 44 4.60 -7.63 -2.39
N ARG A 45 4.34 -8.83 -2.95
CA ARG A 45 2.97 -9.25 -3.25
C ARG A 45 2.13 -9.40 -1.99
N ALA A 46 2.70 -9.95 -0.91
CA ALA A 46 2.01 -10.11 0.37
C ALA A 46 1.65 -8.74 0.99
N GLU A 47 2.59 -7.79 0.99
CA GLU A 47 2.37 -6.43 1.50
C GLU A 47 1.28 -5.68 0.68
N SER A 48 1.09 -6.01 -0.60
CA SER A 48 0.05 -5.39 -1.44
C SER A 48 -1.39 -5.89 -1.17
N ILE A 49 -1.57 -6.86 -0.28
CA ILE A 49 -2.88 -7.48 0.02
C ILE A 49 -3.18 -7.59 1.52
N GLU A 50 -2.34 -7.01 2.37
CA GLU A 50 -2.59 -6.85 3.82
C GLU A 50 -3.69 -5.79 4.06
#